data_AF-A0A2A2XZG9-F1
#
_entry.id   AF-A0A2A2XZG9-F1
#
_cell.length_a   1.000
_cell.length_b   1.000
_cell.length_c   1.000
_cell.angle_alpha   90.00
_cell.angle_beta   90.00
_cell.angle_gamma   90.00
#
_symmetry.space_group_name_H-M   'P 1'
#
loop_
_entity.id
_entity.type
_entity.pdbx_description
1 polymer ?
#
loop_
_entity_poly.entity_id
_entity_poly.type
_entity_poly.pdbx_seq_one_letter_code
_entity_poly.pdbx_strand_id
1 'polypeptide(L)'
;MNRSTIIFGLLIMCGAAYLASKIFAPLPVANPVVRTPAAPRTQPAPQAVRPRPAPVVAPVVNREPEVRTALETRFTELREEGRVIRDNLMKSEPKANQAYDNVGRNPDYQALVARRRLLESTWGQASEAEKQAIVNEVNAIRQQTVGMVLMEISRLNSQPVAQPVAPSANGSSTQRAAPQPAPPPPIIYM
;
A
#
# COMPACT_ATOMS: atom_id res chain seq x y z
N MET A 1 -7.27 -22.70 14.38
CA MET A 1 -6.83 -21.29 14.28
C MET A 1 -5.39 -21.28 13.79
N ASN A 2 -5.14 -20.76 12.59
CA ASN A 2 -3.85 -20.96 11.90
C ASN A 2 -2.78 -20.04 12.49
N ARG A 3 -1.56 -20.54 12.65
CA ARG A 3 -0.43 -19.77 13.22
C ARG A 3 -0.18 -18.47 12.43
N SER A 4 -0.43 -18.47 11.11
CA SER A 4 -0.42 -17.25 10.29
C SER A 4 -1.45 -16.22 10.72
N THR A 5 -2.67 -16.60 11.10
CA THR A 5 -3.71 -15.67 11.55
C THR A 5 -3.30 -14.97 12.85
N ILE A 6 -2.59 -15.66 13.74
CA ILE A 6 -2.08 -15.10 14.99
C ILE A 6 -0.91 -14.13 14.70
N ILE A 7 0.00 -14.48 13.80
CA ILE A 7 1.13 -13.63 13.42
C ILE A 7 0.65 -12.36 12.71
N PHE A 8 -0.27 -12.48 11.76
CA PHE A 8 -0.86 -11.33 11.07
C PHE A 8 -1.65 -10.44 12.05
N GLY A 9 -2.42 -11.03 12.97
CA GLY A 9 -3.12 -10.26 14.01
C GLY A 9 -2.15 -9.49 14.92
N LEU A 10 -1.05 -10.13 15.34
CA LEU A 10 -0.03 -9.51 16.19
C LEU A 10 0.71 -8.37 15.48
N LEU A 11 1.07 -8.55 14.21
CA LEU A 11 1.77 -7.54 13.41
C LEU A 11 0.89 -6.30 13.16
N ILE A 12 -0.40 -6.50 12.91
CA ILE A 12 -1.36 -5.39 12.72
C ILE A 12 -1.54 -4.62 14.04
N MET A 13 -1.68 -5.31 15.18
CA MET A 13 -1.79 -4.66 16.48
C MET A 13 -0.52 -3.89 16.88
N CYS A 14 0.66 -4.46 16.62
CA CYS A 14 1.94 -3.83 16.94
C CYS A 14 2.20 -2.59 16.07
N GLY A 15 1.82 -2.64 14.77
CA GLY A 15 1.92 -1.49 13.87
C GLY A 15 1.01 -0.32 14.27
N ALA A 16 -0.21 -0.61 14.76
CA ALA A 16 -1.14 0.42 15.21
C ALA A 16 -0.67 1.13 16.49
N ALA A 17 -0.11 0.39 17.46
CA ALA A 17 0.43 0.95 18.70
C ALA A 17 1.67 1.85 18.47
N TYR A 18 2.49 1.51 17.48
CA TYR A 18 3.67 2.29 17.11
C TYR A 18 3.32 3.62 16.42
N LEU A 19 2.26 3.63 15.60
CA LEU A 19 1.76 4.87 14.99
C LEU A 19 1.16 5.83 16.03
N ALA A 20 0.45 5.32 17.04
CA ALA A 20 -0.12 6.15 18.11
C ALA A 20 0.96 6.77 19.02
N SER A 21 2.05 6.03 19.31
CA SER A 21 3.15 6.54 20.16
C SER A 21 3.93 7.70 19.52
N LYS A 22 3.86 7.85 18.19
CA LYS A 22 4.57 8.92 17.48
C LYS A 22 3.81 10.25 17.44
N ILE A 23 2.52 10.24 17.81
CA ILE A 23 1.65 11.43 17.82
C ILE A 23 1.58 12.06 19.23
N PHE A 24 2.00 11.33 20.27
CA PHE A 24 1.91 11.75 21.68
C PHE A 24 3.29 11.83 22.37
N ALA A 25 4.30 12.38 21.69
CA ALA A 25 5.55 12.76 22.34
C ALA A 25 5.47 14.22 22.78
N PRO A 26 5.23 14.53 24.08
CA PRO A 26 5.44 15.88 24.59
C PRO A 26 6.94 16.21 24.57
N LEU A 27 7.30 17.28 23.84
CA LEU A 27 8.62 17.91 23.89
C LEU A 27 8.83 18.65 25.24
N PRO A 28 10.08 18.91 25.64
CA PRO A 28 10.53 18.86 27.02
C PRO A 28 10.23 20.16 27.79
N VAL A 29 9.72 20.03 29.02
CA VAL A 29 9.71 21.14 29.98
C VAL A 29 11.04 21.13 30.73
N ALA A 30 11.86 22.15 30.46
CA ALA A 30 12.98 22.52 31.30
C ALA A 30 12.44 22.94 32.68
N ASN A 31 12.74 22.17 33.72
CA ASN A 31 12.40 22.58 35.09
C ASN A 31 13.35 23.69 35.55
N PRO A 32 12.83 24.85 35.99
CA PRO A 32 13.65 25.93 36.51
C PRO A 32 14.22 25.56 37.87
N VAL A 33 15.50 25.88 38.06
CA VAL A 33 16.21 25.87 39.33
C VAL A 33 15.42 26.65 40.38
N VAL A 34 14.95 25.98 41.42
CA VAL A 34 14.56 26.60 42.69
C VAL A 34 15.52 26.10 43.75
N ARG A 35 16.41 27.00 44.18
CA ARG A 35 17.22 26.89 45.39
C ARG A 35 16.40 27.34 46.60
N THR A 36 16.29 26.53 47.65
CA THR A 36 16.36 26.88 49.10
C THR A 36 15.93 25.68 49.97
N PRO A 37 16.20 25.62 51.29
CA PRO A 37 17.46 25.72 52.03
C PRO A 37 17.71 24.48 52.94
N ALA A 38 18.90 24.40 53.55
CA ALA A 38 19.41 23.28 54.34
C ALA A 38 18.80 23.10 55.76
N ALA A 39 18.76 21.85 56.25
CA ALA A 39 18.94 21.48 57.68
C ALA A 39 19.28 19.96 57.81
N PRO A 40 19.91 19.46 58.90
CA PRO A 40 21.14 18.67 58.79
C PRO A 40 21.14 17.24 59.38
N ARG A 41 22.11 16.45 58.89
CA ARG A 41 22.84 15.30 59.49
C ARG A 41 22.07 14.00 59.82
N THR A 42 22.53 12.91 59.19
CA THR A 42 23.29 11.84 59.86
C THR A 42 23.95 10.91 58.82
N GLN A 43 25.29 10.92 58.75
CA GLN A 43 26.10 9.80 58.24
C GLN A 43 26.35 8.85 59.42
N PRO A 44 26.27 7.52 59.24
CA PRO A 44 27.43 6.71 58.85
C PRO A 44 27.02 5.59 57.85
N ALA A 45 27.83 4.97 56.99
CA ALA A 45 29.21 4.47 57.06
C ALA A 45 29.74 4.28 55.62
N PRO A 46 31.07 4.17 55.39
CA PRO A 46 31.64 4.10 54.05
C PRO A 46 31.36 2.75 53.38
N GLN A 47 30.47 2.72 52.39
CA GLN A 47 30.40 1.57 51.49
C GLN A 47 31.56 1.64 50.50
N ALA A 48 32.39 0.60 50.57
CA ALA A 48 33.55 0.37 49.75
C ALA A 48 33.27 0.64 48.26
N VAL A 49 34.15 1.42 47.64
CA VAL A 49 34.21 1.63 46.20
C VAL A 49 34.42 0.27 45.54
N ARG A 50 33.34 -0.32 45.04
CA ARG A 50 33.43 -1.40 44.06
C ARG A 50 33.86 -0.74 42.74
N PRO A 51 34.99 -1.10 42.12
CA PRO A 51 35.36 -0.55 40.83
C PRO A 51 34.24 -0.90 39.84
N ARG A 52 33.65 0.14 39.24
CA ARG A 52 32.69 0.02 38.14
C ARG A 52 33.36 -0.82 37.04
N PRO A 53 32.77 -1.94 36.60
CA PRO A 53 33.27 -2.62 35.41
C PRO A 53 33.23 -1.61 34.26
N ALA A 54 34.37 -1.46 33.57
CA ALA A 54 34.46 -0.64 32.38
C ALA A 54 33.33 -1.03 31.39
N PRO A 55 32.74 -0.07 30.66
CA PRO A 55 31.78 -0.41 29.63
C PRO A 55 32.51 -1.29 28.62
N VAL A 56 32.07 -2.55 28.52
CA VAL A 56 32.48 -3.44 27.45
C VAL A 56 31.95 -2.79 26.17
N VAL A 57 32.84 -2.11 25.45
CA VAL A 57 32.61 -1.71 24.07
C VAL A 57 32.42 -3.02 23.31
N ALA A 58 31.16 -3.36 23.04
CA ALA A 58 30.85 -4.48 22.17
C ALA A 58 31.57 -4.24 20.85
N PRO A 59 32.26 -5.25 20.28
CA PRO A 59 32.89 -5.08 18.98
C PRO A 59 31.80 -4.69 17.99
N VAL A 60 31.97 -3.55 17.33
CA VAL A 60 31.23 -3.24 16.10
C VAL A 60 31.64 -4.33 15.11
N VAL A 61 30.85 -5.39 15.07
CA VAL A 61 30.98 -6.42 14.05
C VAL A 61 30.69 -5.71 12.74
N ASN A 62 31.70 -5.63 11.87
CA ASN A 62 31.62 -5.15 10.49
C ASN A 62 30.59 -5.98 9.69
N ARG A 63 29.30 -5.76 9.94
CA ARG A 63 28.18 -6.38 9.19
C ARG A 63 27.76 -5.56 7.98
N GLU A 64 28.40 -4.42 7.72
CA GLU A 64 28.11 -3.55 6.59
C GLU A 64 28.04 -4.28 5.23
N PRO A 65 28.97 -5.19 4.85
CA PRO A 65 28.89 -5.89 3.57
C PRO A 65 27.72 -6.89 3.50
N GLU A 66 27.37 -7.53 4.61
CA GLU A 66 26.23 -8.47 4.70
C GLU A 66 24.90 -7.74 4.57
N VAL A 67 24.74 -6.61 5.27
CA VAL A 67 23.55 -5.75 5.22
C VAL A 67 23.36 -5.20 3.81
N ARG A 68 24.43 -4.71 3.19
CA ARG A 68 24.39 -4.24 1.80
C ARG A 68 23.93 -5.33 0.86
N THR A 69 24.50 -6.52 0.95
CA THR A 69 24.12 -7.65 0.09
C THR A 69 22.65 -8.02 0.28
N ALA A 70 22.16 -8.05 1.52
CA ALA A 70 20.77 -8.33 1.82
C ALA A 70 19.81 -7.27 1.23
N LEU A 71 20.21 -5.99 1.25
CA LEU A 71 19.44 -4.90 0.65
C LEU A 71 19.37 -5.00 -0.88
N GLU A 72 20.48 -5.34 -1.54
CA GLU A 72 20.52 -5.58 -3.00
C GLU A 72 19.60 -6.75 -3.40
N THR A 73 19.67 -7.86 -2.66
CA THR A 73 18.78 -9.01 -2.85
C THR A 73 17.33 -8.58 -2.66
N ARG A 74 17.01 -7.88 -1.56
CA ARG A 74 15.64 -7.49 -1.25
C ARG A 74 15.08 -6.52 -2.29
N PHE A 75 15.87 -5.59 -2.76
CA PHE A 75 15.47 -4.66 -3.80
C PHE A 75 15.17 -5.40 -5.13
N THR A 76 16.00 -6.37 -5.49
CA THR A 76 15.79 -7.22 -6.68
C THR A 76 14.51 -8.05 -6.54
N GLU A 77 14.30 -8.68 -5.39
CA GLU A 77 13.08 -9.42 -5.08
C GLU A 77 11.85 -8.52 -5.20
N LEU A 78 11.86 -7.31 -4.64
CA LEU A 78 10.71 -6.39 -4.72
C LEU A 78 10.37 -6.01 -6.17
N ARG A 79 11.36 -5.89 -7.05
CA ARG A 79 11.13 -5.65 -8.48
C ARG A 79 10.45 -6.84 -9.13
N GLU A 80 10.95 -8.04 -8.84
CA GLU A 80 10.44 -9.29 -9.40
C GLU A 80 9.06 -9.64 -8.84
N GLU A 81 8.83 -9.49 -7.53
CA GLU A 81 7.54 -9.67 -6.89
C GLU A 81 6.47 -8.79 -7.56
N GLY A 82 6.80 -7.54 -7.92
CA GLY A 82 5.87 -6.68 -8.65
C GLY A 82 5.50 -7.23 -10.03
N ARG A 83 6.47 -7.78 -10.76
CA ARG A 83 6.25 -8.44 -12.07
C ARG A 83 5.38 -9.68 -11.91
N VAL A 84 5.72 -10.54 -10.95
CA VAL A 84 5.00 -11.78 -10.64
C VAL A 84 3.56 -11.50 -10.21
N ILE A 85 3.32 -10.49 -9.37
CA ILE A 85 1.96 -10.13 -8.96
C ILE A 85 1.14 -9.70 -10.18
N ARG A 86 1.69 -8.83 -11.03
CA ARG A 86 0.99 -8.40 -12.25
C ARG A 86 0.69 -9.59 -13.17
N ASP A 87 1.67 -10.45 -13.41
CA ASP A 87 1.51 -11.63 -14.26
C ASP A 87 0.44 -12.59 -13.70
N ASN A 88 0.49 -12.86 -12.39
CA ASN A 88 -0.53 -13.67 -11.71
C ASN A 88 -1.92 -13.06 -11.83
N LEU A 89 -2.07 -11.74 -11.61
CA LEU A 89 -3.34 -11.04 -11.78
C LEU A 89 -3.85 -11.15 -13.22
N MET A 90 -2.98 -11.00 -14.22
CA MET A 90 -3.38 -11.13 -15.63
C MET A 90 -3.85 -12.55 -15.97
N LYS A 91 -3.34 -13.57 -15.29
CA LYS A 91 -3.74 -14.98 -15.49
C LYS A 91 -4.99 -15.35 -14.72
N SER A 92 -5.17 -14.84 -13.49
CA SER A 92 -6.25 -15.25 -12.60
C SER A 92 -7.50 -14.37 -12.70
N GLU A 93 -7.33 -13.08 -13.01
CA GLU A 93 -8.42 -12.10 -12.99
C GLU A 93 -8.79 -11.68 -14.42
N PRO A 94 -9.99 -12.04 -14.93
CA PRO A 94 -10.37 -11.74 -16.31
C PRO A 94 -10.48 -10.24 -16.61
N LYS A 95 -10.72 -9.43 -15.56
CA LYS A 95 -10.81 -7.96 -15.65
C LYS A 95 -9.51 -7.24 -15.25
N ALA A 96 -8.40 -7.97 -15.04
CA ALA A 96 -7.13 -7.36 -14.66
C ALA A 96 -6.66 -6.30 -15.67
N ASN A 97 -6.68 -6.61 -16.97
CA ASN A 97 -6.21 -5.66 -17.98
C ASN A 97 -6.99 -4.33 -17.93
N GLN A 98 -8.31 -4.42 -17.86
CA GLN A 98 -9.18 -3.26 -17.74
C GLN A 98 -8.94 -2.50 -16.43
N ALA A 99 -8.72 -3.20 -15.31
CA ALA A 99 -8.43 -2.57 -14.03
C ALA A 99 -7.10 -1.79 -14.07
N TYR A 100 -6.05 -2.38 -14.66
CA TYR A 100 -4.78 -1.69 -14.86
C TYR A 100 -4.91 -0.47 -15.78
N ASP A 101 -5.71 -0.56 -16.84
CA ASP A 101 -5.97 0.58 -17.73
C ASP A 101 -6.72 1.71 -17.02
N ASN A 102 -7.71 1.37 -16.19
CA ASN A 102 -8.50 2.36 -15.44
C ASN A 102 -7.65 3.03 -14.35
N VAL A 103 -6.97 2.23 -13.54
CA VAL A 103 -6.08 2.72 -12.48
C VAL A 103 -4.91 3.49 -13.09
N GLY A 104 -4.42 3.10 -14.27
CA GLY A 104 -3.40 3.82 -15.01
C GLY A 104 -3.81 5.24 -15.41
N ARG A 105 -5.10 5.57 -15.46
CA ARG A 105 -5.56 6.95 -15.71
C ARG A 105 -5.65 7.79 -14.44
N ASN A 106 -5.54 7.17 -13.25
CA ASN A 106 -5.57 7.87 -11.98
C ASN A 106 -4.24 8.61 -11.74
N PRO A 107 -4.27 9.94 -11.48
CA PRO A 107 -3.05 10.71 -11.20
C PRO A 107 -2.26 10.20 -10.00
N ASP A 108 -2.93 9.70 -8.95
CA ASP A 108 -2.26 9.18 -7.74
C ASP A 108 -1.47 7.91 -8.05
N TYR A 109 -2.05 7.02 -8.86
CA TYR A 109 -1.36 5.82 -9.30
C TYR A 109 -0.14 6.16 -10.17
N GLN A 110 -0.30 7.11 -11.10
CA GLN A 110 0.81 7.57 -11.94
C GLN A 110 1.93 8.21 -11.11
N ALA A 111 1.59 9.02 -10.10
CA ALA A 111 2.56 9.60 -9.18
C ALA A 111 3.35 8.54 -8.42
N LEU A 112 2.69 7.47 -7.95
CA LEU A 112 3.35 6.36 -7.27
C LEU A 112 4.27 5.56 -8.20
N VAL A 113 3.82 5.27 -9.42
CA VAL A 113 4.67 4.59 -10.42
C VAL A 113 5.87 5.45 -10.79
N ALA A 114 5.70 6.76 -10.97
CA ALA A 114 6.80 7.69 -11.23
C ALA A 114 7.78 7.74 -10.04
N ARG A 115 7.27 7.81 -8.81
CA ARG A 115 8.08 7.78 -7.59
C ARG A 115 8.87 6.48 -7.48
N ARG A 116 8.27 5.33 -7.77
CA ARG A 116 8.97 4.05 -7.82
C ARG A 116 10.12 4.07 -8.83
N ARG A 117 9.86 4.54 -10.06
CA ARG A 117 10.90 4.63 -11.10
C ARG A 117 12.05 5.56 -10.67
N LEU A 118 11.73 6.68 -10.02
CA LEU A 118 12.74 7.59 -9.48
C LEU A 118 13.62 6.87 -8.45
N LEU A 119 13.03 6.23 -7.44
CA LEU A 119 13.75 5.48 -6.42
C LEU A 119 14.62 4.37 -7.02
N GLU A 120 14.09 3.68 -8.03
CA GLU A 120 14.84 2.64 -8.73
C GLU A 120 16.04 3.20 -9.49
N SER A 121 15.91 4.39 -10.09
CA SER A 121 17.01 5.04 -10.80
C SER A 121 18.11 5.54 -9.85
N THR A 122 17.74 5.96 -8.64
CA THR A 122 18.69 6.48 -7.64
C THR A 122 19.38 5.36 -6.85
N TRP A 123 18.89 4.12 -6.92
CA TRP A 123 19.39 2.97 -6.14
C TRP A 123 20.91 2.78 -6.22
N GLY A 124 21.48 2.82 -7.42
CA GLY A 124 22.91 2.58 -7.64
C GLY A 124 23.82 3.66 -7.06
N GLN A 125 23.27 4.84 -6.74
CA GLN A 125 24.01 5.98 -6.20
C GLN A 125 23.71 6.23 -4.71
N ALA A 126 22.72 5.53 -4.15
CA ALA A 126 22.29 5.70 -2.78
C ALA A 126 23.32 5.14 -1.78
N SER A 127 23.49 5.85 -0.67
CA SER A 127 24.18 5.33 0.52
C SER A 127 23.39 4.18 1.16
N GLU A 128 24.03 3.38 2.02
CA GLU A 128 23.36 2.24 2.66
C GLU A 128 22.15 2.64 3.52
N ALA A 129 22.20 3.81 4.18
CA ALA A 129 21.07 4.35 4.91
C ALA A 129 19.89 4.71 3.97
N GLU A 130 20.20 5.30 2.81
CA GLU A 130 19.20 5.64 1.79
C GLU A 130 18.64 4.40 1.12
N LYS A 131 19.45 3.36 0.87
CA LYS A 131 19.00 2.09 0.32
C LYS A 131 17.94 1.42 1.19
N GLN A 132 18.14 1.40 2.51
CA GLN A 132 17.13 0.87 3.42
C GLN A 132 15.81 1.65 3.31
N ALA A 133 15.86 2.97 3.19
CA ALA A 133 14.68 3.81 2.99
C ALA A 133 14.02 3.54 1.62
N ILE A 134 14.82 3.43 0.55
CA ILE A 134 14.33 3.10 -0.81
C ILE A 134 13.61 1.75 -0.82
N VAL A 135 14.18 0.70 -0.22
CA VAL A 135 13.54 -0.62 -0.14
C VAL A 135 12.17 -0.52 0.55
N ASN A 136 12.10 0.17 1.68
CA ASN A 136 10.86 0.35 2.43
C ASN A 136 9.81 1.10 1.60
N GLU A 137 10.23 2.16 0.92
CA GLU A 137 9.37 3.00 0.12
C GLU A 137 8.86 2.29 -1.15
N VAL A 138 9.74 1.59 -1.86
CA VAL A 138 9.36 0.76 -3.02
C VAL A 138 8.39 -0.33 -2.61
N ASN A 139 8.59 -0.96 -1.45
CA ASN A 139 7.63 -1.94 -0.93
C ASN A 139 6.27 -1.31 -0.60
N ALA A 140 6.25 -0.14 0.03
CA ALA A 140 5.01 0.60 0.33
C ALA A 140 4.26 0.99 -0.96
N ILE A 141 4.98 1.53 -1.95
CA ILE A 141 4.41 1.87 -3.26
C ILE A 141 3.82 0.62 -3.93
N ARG A 142 4.52 -0.51 -3.89
CA ARG A 142 4.01 -1.77 -4.44
C ARG A 142 2.70 -2.18 -3.77
N GLN A 143 2.64 -2.17 -2.44
CA GLN A 143 1.42 -2.53 -1.73
C GLN A 143 0.25 -1.60 -2.07
N GLN A 144 0.52 -0.29 -2.16
CA GLN A 144 -0.50 0.70 -2.49
C GLN A 144 -1.01 0.54 -3.93
N THR A 145 -0.10 0.40 -4.90
CA THR A 145 -0.44 0.21 -6.32
C THR A 145 -1.20 -1.08 -6.56
N VAL A 146 -0.80 -2.20 -5.93
CA VAL A 146 -1.54 -3.46 -5.99
C VAL A 146 -2.93 -3.32 -5.35
N GLY A 147 -3.02 -2.66 -4.18
CA GLY A 147 -4.30 -2.41 -3.51
C GLY A 147 -5.30 -1.63 -4.37
N MET A 148 -4.82 -0.59 -5.06
CA MET A 148 -5.65 0.17 -6.02
C MET A 148 -6.16 -0.70 -7.16
N VAL A 149 -5.31 -1.55 -7.73
CA VAL A 149 -5.71 -2.48 -8.81
C VAL A 149 -6.73 -3.48 -8.31
N LEU A 150 -6.53 -4.08 -7.13
CA LEU A 150 -7.48 -5.05 -6.55
C LEU A 150 -8.84 -4.40 -6.23
N MET A 151 -8.83 -3.17 -5.73
CA MET A 151 -10.05 -2.39 -5.49
C MET A 151 -10.80 -2.15 -6.81
N GLU A 152 -10.08 -1.79 -7.88
CA GLU A 152 -10.69 -1.60 -9.19
C GLU A 152 -11.21 -2.91 -9.78
N ILE A 153 -10.49 -4.02 -9.64
CA ILE A 153 -10.97 -5.36 -10.04
C ILE A 153 -12.27 -5.69 -9.32
N SER A 154 -12.33 -5.44 -8.01
CA SER A 154 -13.53 -5.66 -7.19
C SER A 154 -14.69 -4.79 -7.69
N ARG A 155 -14.44 -3.50 -7.96
CA ARG A 155 -15.43 -2.58 -8.54
C ARG A 155 -15.95 -3.07 -9.90
N LEU A 156 -15.05 -3.53 -10.77
CA LEU A 156 -15.39 -4.07 -12.07
C LEU A 156 -16.19 -5.37 -11.95
N ASN A 157 -15.89 -6.23 -10.97
CA ASN A 157 -16.61 -7.47 -10.71
C ASN A 157 -18.02 -7.22 -10.14
N SER A 158 -18.21 -6.14 -9.39
CA SER A 158 -19.53 -5.71 -8.91
C SER A 158 -20.40 -5.00 -9.96
N GLN A 159 -19.85 -4.64 -11.11
CA GLN A 159 -20.67 -4.10 -12.19
C GLN A 159 -21.55 -5.19 -12.79
N PRO A 160 -22.85 -4.92 -13.02
CA PRO A 160 -23.70 -5.81 -13.77
C PRO A 160 -23.02 -6.12 -15.11
N VAL A 161 -22.90 -7.41 -15.44
CA VAL A 161 -22.54 -7.80 -16.81
C VAL A 161 -23.65 -7.21 -17.67
N ALA A 162 -23.32 -6.23 -18.51
CA ALA A 162 -24.23 -5.77 -19.53
C ALA A 162 -24.61 -7.02 -20.33
N GLN A 163 -25.87 -7.46 -20.19
CA GLN A 163 -26.39 -8.51 -21.05
C GLN A 163 -26.15 -8.06 -22.49
N PRO A 164 -25.80 -8.97 -23.42
CA PRO A 164 -25.80 -8.62 -24.82
C PRO A 164 -27.13 -7.92 -25.10
N VAL A 165 -27.07 -6.65 -25.47
CA VAL A 165 -28.24 -5.94 -25.94
C VAL A 165 -28.59 -6.69 -27.21
N ALA A 166 -29.50 -7.67 -27.10
CA ALA A 166 -30.23 -8.14 -28.26
C ALA A 166 -30.70 -6.86 -28.95
N PRO A 167 -30.43 -6.67 -30.26
CA PRO A 167 -30.68 -5.42 -30.93
C PRO A 167 -32.11 -4.98 -30.58
N SER A 168 -32.21 -3.96 -29.72
CA SER A 168 -33.49 -3.34 -29.45
C SER A 168 -33.84 -2.68 -30.76
N ALA A 169 -34.73 -3.34 -31.50
CA ALA A 169 -35.54 -2.71 -32.52
C ALA A 169 -36.40 -1.65 -31.82
N ASN A 170 -35.76 -0.53 -31.48
CA ASN A 170 -36.38 0.73 -31.12
C ASN A 170 -35.47 1.82 -31.68
N GLY A 171 -35.31 1.80 -33.01
CA GLY A 171 -35.39 3.05 -33.72
C GLY A 171 -36.71 3.70 -33.32
N SER A 172 -36.62 4.93 -32.83
CA SER A 172 -37.65 5.97 -32.90
C SER A 172 -39.07 5.45 -33.17
N SER A 173 -39.89 5.48 -32.13
CA SER A 173 -41.35 5.41 -32.21
C SER A 173 -41.87 6.21 -33.42
N THR A 174 -42.24 5.50 -34.47
CA THR A 174 -43.30 5.90 -35.39
C THR A 174 -44.10 4.63 -35.61
N GLN A 175 -45.28 4.55 -34.97
CA GLN A 175 -46.24 3.47 -35.21
C GLN A 175 -46.50 3.38 -36.72
N ARG A 176 -45.90 2.40 -37.38
CA ARG A 176 -46.39 1.93 -38.68
C ARG A 176 -47.38 0.82 -38.36
N ALA A 177 -48.65 1.14 -38.50
CA ALA A 177 -49.74 0.19 -38.37
C ALA A 177 -49.45 -1.08 -39.19
N ALA A 178 -49.85 -2.24 -38.66
CA ALA A 178 -49.94 -3.47 -39.45
C ALA A 178 -50.73 -3.18 -40.74
N PRO A 179 -50.37 -3.77 -41.89
CA PRO A 179 -51.16 -3.57 -43.11
C PRO A 179 -52.58 -4.05 -42.85
N GLN A 180 -53.54 -3.12 -42.85
CA GLN A 180 -54.96 -3.45 -42.84
C GLN A 180 -55.28 -4.27 -44.10
N PRO A 181 -56.17 -5.27 -44.03
CA PRO A 181 -56.72 -5.90 -45.22
C PRO A 181 -57.37 -4.83 -46.09
N ALA A 182 -57.08 -4.82 -47.38
CA ALA A 182 -57.63 -3.84 -48.31
C ALA A 182 -59.18 -3.90 -48.31
N PRO A 183 -59.89 -2.76 -48.33
CA PRO A 183 -61.33 -2.75 -48.46
C PRO A 183 -61.74 -3.29 -49.84
N PRO A 184 -62.88 -4.00 -49.96
CA PRO A 184 -63.37 -4.48 -51.24
C PRO A 184 -63.71 -3.30 -52.17
N PRO A 185 -63.52 -3.45 -53.49
CA PRO A 185 -63.82 -2.39 -54.44
C PRO A 185 -65.32 -2.05 -54.45
N PRO A 186 -65.69 -0.78 -54.69
CA PRO A 186 -67.09 -0.39 -54.77
C PRO A 186 -67.74 -1.04 -55.99
N ILE A 187 -68.85 -1.74 -55.77
CA ILE A 187 -69.74 -2.20 -56.84
C ILE A 187 -70.43 -0.95 -57.38
N ILE A 188 -70.05 -0.52 -58.59
CA ILE A 188 -70.80 0.50 -59.33
C ILE A 188 -71.84 -0.23 -60.17
N TYR A 189 -73.12 -0.02 -59.87
CA TYR A 189 -74.21 -0.39 -60.77
C TYR A 189 -74.27 0.65 -61.90
N MET A 190 -74.07 0.18 -63.13
CA MET A 190 -74.47 0.84 -64.36
C MET A 190 -74.84 -0.21 -65.41
#